data_AF-A0A3D2TNK2-F1
#
_entry.id   AF-A0A3D2TNK2-F1
#
_cell.length_a   1.000
_cell.length_b   1.000
_cell.length_c   1.000
_cell.angle_alpha   90.00
_cell.angle_beta   90.00
_cell.angle_gamma   90.00
#
_symmetry.space_group_name_H-M   'P 1'
#
loop_
_entity.id
_entity.type
_entity.pdbx_description
1 polymer ?
#
loop_
_entity_poly.entity_id
_entity_poly.type
_entity_poly.pdbx_seq_one_letter_code
_entity_poly.pdbx_strand_id
1 'polypeptide(L)' 'MSSITFNWIDFNAGALIEGKMFDELTKDLLNLIINTAGGQKTKNEINGYRDISIFKDGVIM' A
#
# COMPACT_ATOMS: atom_id res chain seq x y z
N MET A 1 19.02 0.96 7.23
CA MET A 1 17.81 0.94 8.09
C MET A 1 16.58 0.75 7.20
N SER A 2 16.26 -0.46 6.74
CA SER A 2 14.94 -0.81 6.14
C SER A 2 14.94 -2.23 5.51
N SER A 3 15.01 -3.29 6.31
CA SER A 3 14.94 -4.67 5.76
C SER A 3 13.80 -5.52 6.32
N ILE A 4 12.93 -4.98 7.19
CA ILE A 4 11.95 -5.78 7.93
C ILE A 4 10.54 -5.76 7.29
N THR A 5 10.21 -4.74 6.48
CA THR A 5 8.82 -4.54 5.99
C THR A 5 8.61 -4.90 4.51
N PHE A 6 9.63 -5.43 3.82
CA PHE A 6 9.57 -5.70 2.39
C PHE A 6 8.47 -6.67 1.98
N ASN A 7 8.02 -7.57 2.87
CA ASN A 7 6.96 -8.53 2.54
C ASN A 7 5.54 -7.98 2.76
N TRP A 8 5.38 -6.77 3.30
CA TRP A 8 4.07 -6.22 3.70
C TRP A 8 3.71 -4.88 3.05
N ILE A 9 4.69 -4.09 2.59
CA ILE A 9 4.44 -2.73 2.09
C ILE A 9 4.51 -2.70 0.55
N ASP A 10 3.42 -2.36 -0.12
CA ASP A 10 3.38 -2.21 -1.59
C ASP A 10 4.03 -0.90 -2.09
N PHE A 11 4.08 0.14 -1.27
CA PHE A 11 4.60 1.46 -1.66
C PHE A 11 5.46 2.12 -0.57
N ASN A 12 6.64 2.62 -0.92
CA ASN A 12 7.53 3.33 0.00
C ASN A 12 7.43 4.85 -0.17
N ALA A 13 6.66 5.52 0.69
CA ALA A 13 6.58 6.98 0.74
C ALA A 13 7.81 7.65 1.41
N GLY A 14 8.64 6.89 2.11
CA GLY A 14 9.87 7.38 2.74
C GLY A 14 10.91 7.92 1.74
N ALA A 15 10.77 7.54 0.47
CA ALA A 15 11.59 8.08 -0.62
C ALA A 15 11.49 9.61 -0.77
N LEU A 16 10.44 10.24 -0.23
CA LEU A 16 10.32 11.70 -0.16
C LEU A 16 11.41 12.32 0.71
N ILE A 17 11.78 11.66 1.82
CA ILE A 17 12.81 12.12 2.74
C ILE A 17 14.21 11.86 2.15
N GLU A 18 14.33 10.85 1.29
CA GLU A 18 15.55 10.48 0.57
C GLU A 18 15.82 11.37 -0.66
N GLY A 19 14.94 12.35 -0.94
CA GLY A 19 15.14 13.38 -1.95
C GLY A 19 14.35 13.20 -3.25
N LYS A 20 13.41 12.23 -3.34
CA LYS A 20 12.48 12.19 -4.48
C LYS A 20 11.57 13.43 -4.47
N MET A 21 11.23 13.92 -5.66
CA MET A 21 10.26 15.00 -5.79
C MET A 21 8.84 14.50 -5.53
N PHE A 22 8.02 15.35 -4.92
CA PHE A 22 6.63 15.03 -4.58
C PHE A 22 5.79 14.66 -5.83
N ASP A 23 6.01 15.33 -6.96
CA ASP A 23 5.30 15.08 -8.22
C ASP A 23 5.62 13.68 -8.79
N GLU A 24 6.89 13.28 -8.76
CA GLU A 24 7.33 11.96 -9.19
C GLU A 24 6.76 10.87 -8.29
N LEU A 25 6.79 11.08 -6.97
CA LEU A 25 6.25 10.14 -6.00
C LEU A 25 4.73 9.99 -6.15
N THR A 26 4.03 11.08 -6.46
CA THR A 26 2.59 11.08 -6.73
C THR A 26 2.27 10.29 -7.99
N LYS A 27 3.05 10.45 -9.07
CA LYS A 27 2.92 9.65 -10.30
C LYS A 27 3.18 8.17 -10.05
N ASP A 28 4.22 7.82 -9.30
CA ASP A 28 4.53 6.44 -8.92
C ASP A 28 3.36 5.81 -8.13
N LEU A 29 2.79 6.54 -7.17
CA LEU A 29 1.62 6.08 -6.41
C LEU A 29 0.39 5.88 -7.30
N LEU A 30 0.10 6.84 -8.19
CA LEU A 30 -1.03 6.75 -9.10
C LEU A 30 -0.90 5.53 -10.02
N ASN A 31 0.30 5.30 -10.57
CA ASN A 31 0.58 4.14 -11.41
C ASN A 31 0.38 2.83 -10.64
N LEU A 32 0.82 2.76 -9.38
CA LEU A 32 0.58 1.60 -8.53
C LEU A 32 -0.93 1.34 -8.37
N ILE A 33 -1.73 2.37 -8.07
CA ILE A 33 -3.19 2.24 -7.92
C ILE A 33 -3.83 1.72 -9.20
N ILE A 34 -3.45 2.29 -10.36
CA ILE A 34 -3.97 1.87 -11.67
C ILE A 34 -3.63 0.41 -11.95
N ASN A 35 -2.38 0.00 -11.72
CA ASN A 35 -1.96 -1.38 -11.94
C ASN A 35 -2.68 -2.35 -11.00
N THR A 36 -2.86 -1.99 -9.73
CA THR A 36 -3.64 -2.78 -8.77
C THR A 36 -5.09 -2.92 -9.22
N ALA A 37 -5.72 -1.82 -9.64
CA ALA A 37 -7.08 -1.87 -10.21
C ALA A 37 -7.15 -2.71 -11.50
N GLY A 38 -6.05 -2.76 -12.27
CA GLY A 38 -5.88 -3.63 -13.44
C GLY A 38 -5.64 -5.11 -13.12
N GLY A 39 -5.62 -5.51 -11.84
CA GLY A 39 -5.48 -6.90 -11.41
C GLY A 39 -4.07 -7.27 -10.92
N GLN A 40 -3.15 -6.31 -10.77
CA GLN A 40 -1.91 -6.55 -10.04
C GLN A 40 -2.21 -6.83 -8.57
N LYS A 41 -1.81 -7.99 -8.08
CA LYS A 41 -2.03 -8.37 -6.67
C LYS A 41 -1.17 -7.53 -5.73
N THR A 42 -1.78 -7.08 -4.65
CA THR A 42 -1.09 -6.43 -3.53
C THR A 42 -0.42 -7.47 -2.62
N LYS A 43 0.55 -7.04 -1.81
CA LYS A 43 1.21 -7.91 -0.81
C LYS A 43 0.21 -8.51 0.19
N ASN A 44 -0.84 -7.76 0.55
CA ASN A 44 -1.93 -8.29 1.38
C ASN A 44 -2.60 -9.51 0.73
N GLU A 45 -2.92 -9.43 -0.57
CA GLU A 45 -3.55 -10.54 -1.30
C GLU A 45 -2.59 -11.71 -1.51
N ILE A 46 -1.30 -11.44 -1.75
CA ILE A 46 -0.26 -12.46 -1.90
C ILE A 46 -0.07 -13.22 -0.58
N ASN A 47 -0.06 -12.51 0.54
CA ASN A 47 0.06 -13.10 1.88
C ASN A 47 -1.25 -13.72 2.39
N GLY A 48 -2.35 -13.64 1.62
CA GLY A 48 -3.64 -14.21 1.99
C GLY A 48 -4.37 -13.48 3.12
N TYR A 49 -3.96 -12.25 3.44
CA TYR A 49 -4.56 -11.46 4.51
C TYR A 49 -5.87 -10.80 4.02
N ARG A 50 -6.99 -11.17 4.64
CA ARG A 50 -8.34 -10.67 4.30
C ARG A 50 -9.18 -10.55 5.55
N ASP A 51 -8.99 -9.45 6.29
CA ASP A 51 -9.91 -9.08 7.36
C ASP A 51 -10.94 -8.07 6.84
N ILE A 52 -12.19 -8.26 7.26
CA ILE A 52 -13.29 -7.34 6.98
C ILE A 52 -13.80 -6.88 8.34
N SER A 53 -13.64 -5.60 8.64
CA SER A 53 -14.27 -4.99 9.82
C SER A 53 -15.66 -4.50 9.45
N ILE A 54 -16.68 -4.95 10.18
CA ILE A 54 -18.05 -4.49 9.99
C ILE A 54 -18.33 -3.39 11.01
N PHE A 55 -18.56 -2.18 10.53
CA PHE A 55 -19.02 -1.07 11.36
C PHE A 55 -20.54 -1.11 11.47
N LYS A 56 -21.07 -1.47 12.64
CA LYS A 56 -22.50 -1.40 12.95
C LYS A 56 -22.73 -0.71 14.28
N ASP A 57 -23.48 0.39 14.29
CA ASP A 57 -23.97 1.10 15.48
C ASP A 57 -22.93 1.24 16.62
N GLY A 58 -21.68 1.58 16.26
CA GLY A 58 -20.60 1.80 17.23
C GLY A 58 -19.89 0.55 17.76
N VAL A 59 -20.24 -0.65 17.27
CA VAL A 59 -19.51 -1.90 17.58
C VAL A 59 -18.60 -2.25 16.40
N ILE A 60 -17.33 -2.56 16.74
CA ILE A 60 -16.33 -3.08 15.81
C ILE A 60 -16.20 -4.58 16.15
N MET A 61 -16.49 -5.45 15.18
CA MET A 61 -16.22 -6.90 15.21
C MET A 61 -15.29 -7.28 14.07
#